data_AF-A0A954T760-F1
#
_entry.id   AF-A0A954T760-F1
#
_cell.length_a   1.000
_cell.length_b   1.000
_cell.length_c   1.000
_cell.angle_alpha   90.00
_cell.angle_beta   90.00
_cell.angle_gamma   90.00
#
_symmetry.space_group_name_H-M   'P 1'
#
loop_
_entity.id
_entity.type
_entity.pdbx_description
1 polymer ?
#
loop_
_entity_poly.entity_id
_entity_poly.type
_entity_poly.pdbx_seq_one_letter_code
_entity_poly.pdbx_strand_id
1 'polypeptide(L)'
;MTLLRGWYILRYHRISQLGWRVASVLHRQVFPFMPHRRYSDIDPAAIVRRDHAGFASILSRHLRLRSEHGVDSAHRLLRGEFEFLNERRELSLPIDWELKSVEPVSHLWRFHLHYHEFLLDLLTFADADEQQAALERIWEIIADWIDANPIDRSGALSDAWHPFCLSKRIAVWLLIWQEHDPPAMLRDRFVRSLESQIRYLERHLEWDLRGNHLLENLRTLALAGAYFEGRTSDRRLEVAGRFIQEQLAEQILPTGEHFERSPMYHAQMLSAVLDMRDAFKRLRPELAETCQLAAIRMANFMADILHPDGQIPLLSDSALDETPSVAVLLADVHDGVDDRVAN
;
A
#
# COMPACT_ATOMS: atom_id res chain seq x y z
N MET A 1 -34.82 3.11 -10.41
CA MET A 1 -34.46 2.86 -8.99
C MET A 1 -35.64 3.28 -8.13
N THR A 2 -36.23 2.39 -7.33
CA THR A 2 -37.28 2.76 -6.37
C THR A 2 -36.71 3.64 -5.26
N LEU A 3 -37.44 4.69 -4.86
CA LEU A 3 -37.05 5.61 -3.77
C LEU A 3 -36.66 4.86 -2.49
N LEU A 4 -37.34 3.74 -2.21
CA LEU A 4 -37.03 2.83 -1.10
C LEU A 4 -35.60 2.26 -1.18
N ARG A 5 -35.16 1.78 -2.36
CA ARG A 5 -33.79 1.27 -2.56
C ARG A 5 -32.75 2.37 -2.39
N GLY A 6 -33.05 3.59 -2.84
CA GLY A 6 -32.18 4.75 -2.60
C GLY A 6 -31.99 5.04 -1.11
N TRP A 7 -33.09 5.03 -0.33
CA TRP A 7 -33.02 5.22 1.12
C TRP A 7 -32.19 4.17 1.84
N TYR A 8 -32.36 2.87 1.51
CA TYR A 8 -31.59 1.79 2.14
C TYR A 8 -30.08 1.89 1.87
N ILE A 9 -29.68 2.46 0.73
CA ILE A 9 -28.28 2.71 0.42
C ILE A 9 -27.77 3.94 1.19
N LEU A 10 -28.54 5.02 1.21
CA LEU A 10 -28.10 6.30 1.77
C LEU A 10 -28.08 6.31 3.30
N ARG A 11 -28.98 5.58 3.98
CA ARG A 11 -29.13 5.63 5.45
C ARG A 11 -27.89 5.18 6.24
N TYR A 12 -27.00 4.42 5.61
CA TYR A 12 -25.77 3.93 6.23
C TYR A 12 -24.54 4.81 5.94
N HIS A 13 -24.69 5.83 5.10
CA HIS A 13 -23.61 6.75 4.76
C HIS A 13 -23.66 8.00 5.63
N ARG A 14 -22.51 8.48 6.08
CA ARG A 14 -22.41 9.81 6.72
C ARG A 14 -22.66 10.90 5.67
N ILE A 15 -23.25 12.03 6.07
CA ILE A 15 -23.44 13.18 5.17
C ILE A 15 -22.10 13.63 4.56
N SER A 16 -21.04 13.65 5.37
CA SER A 16 -19.68 13.94 4.90
C SER A 16 -19.19 12.95 3.84
N GLN A 17 -19.49 11.66 3.99
CA GLN A 17 -19.12 10.61 3.04
C GLN A 17 -19.81 10.80 1.68
N LEU A 18 -21.09 11.18 1.67
CA LEU A 18 -21.81 11.51 0.44
C LEU A 18 -21.24 12.76 -0.24
N GLY A 19 -20.88 13.78 0.55
CA GLY A 19 -20.20 14.97 0.05
C GLY A 19 -18.86 14.65 -0.61
N TRP A 20 -18.04 13.82 0.03
CA TRP A 20 -16.77 13.35 -0.54
C TRP A 20 -16.97 12.50 -1.81
N ARG A 21 -18.02 11.66 -1.86
CA ARG A 21 -18.32 10.87 -3.05
C ARG A 21 -18.68 11.76 -4.24
N VAL A 22 -19.52 12.79 -4.03
CA VAL A 22 -19.84 13.77 -5.07
C VAL A 22 -18.59 14.51 -5.52
N ALA A 23 -17.76 14.98 -4.57
CA ALA A 23 -16.51 15.65 -4.88
C ALA A 23 -15.56 14.75 -5.70
N SER A 24 -15.41 13.48 -5.34
CA SER A 24 -14.58 12.49 -6.04
C SER A 24 -15.07 12.25 -7.47
N VAL A 25 -16.38 12.07 -7.66
CA VAL A 25 -16.98 11.88 -9.00
C VAL A 25 -16.78 13.12 -9.88
N LEU A 26 -17.08 14.31 -9.36
CA LEU A 26 -16.88 15.57 -10.09
C LEU A 26 -15.40 15.79 -10.41
N HIS A 27 -14.53 15.51 -9.46
CA HIS A 27 -13.10 15.63 -9.66
C HIS A 27 -12.61 14.70 -10.77
N ARG A 28 -12.98 13.42 -10.78
CA ARG A 28 -12.60 12.48 -11.84
C ARG A 28 -13.06 12.94 -13.23
N GLN A 29 -14.22 13.58 -13.33
CA GLN A 29 -14.73 14.10 -14.61
C GLN A 29 -13.97 15.34 -15.09
N VAL A 30 -13.52 16.20 -14.17
CA VAL A 30 -12.84 17.46 -14.53
C VAL A 30 -11.31 17.29 -14.59
N PHE A 31 -10.74 16.31 -13.90
CA PHE A 31 -9.30 16.10 -13.80
C PHE A 31 -8.56 16.04 -15.15
N PRO A 32 -9.06 15.36 -16.20
CA PRO A 32 -8.41 15.34 -17.52
C PRO A 32 -8.25 16.73 -18.17
N PHE A 33 -8.99 17.74 -17.69
CA PHE A 33 -8.95 19.11 -18.19
C PHE A 33 -8.18 20.06 -17.26
N MET A 34 -7.69 19.57 -16.12
CA MET A 34 -6.95 20.38 -15.15
C MET A 34 -5.45 20.42 -15.46
N PRO A 35 -4.74 21.52 -15.16
CA PRO A 35 -3.28 21.57 -15.31
C PRO A 35 -2.60 20.61 -14.33
N HIS A 36 -1.97 19.55 -14.85
CA HIS A 36 -1.28 18.54 -14.05
C HIS A 36 0.07 18.98 -13.47
N ARG A 37 0.53 20.20 -13.76
CA ARG A 37 1.82 20.75 -13.26
C ARG A 37 1.96 20.67 -11.74
N ARG A 38 0.86 20.74 -10.99
CA ARG A 38 0.88 20.59 -9.53
C ARG A 38 1.40 19.22 -9.07
N TYR A 39 1.33 18.21 -9.92
CA TYR A 39 1.83 16.86 -9.68
C TYR A 39 3.17 16.63 -10.37
N SER A 40 3.38 17.16 -11.59
CA SER A 40 4.58 16.86 -12.39
C SER A 40 5.76 17.85 -12.22
N ASP A 41 5.54 19.05 -11.68
CA ASP A 41 6.60 20.04 -11.44
C ASP A 41 7.39 19.70 -10.18
N ILE A 42 8.38 18.82 -10.35
CA ILE A 42 9.20 18.24 -9.30
C ILE A 42 10.67 18.41 -9.67
N ASP A 43 11.44 19.02 -8.77
CA ASP A 43 12.90 18.97 -8.82
C ASP A 43 13.38 17.72 -8.07
N PRO A 44 13.90 16.69 -8.77
CA PRO A 44 14.37 15.47 -8.11
C PRO A 44 15.54 15.73 -7.16
N ALA A 45 16.35 16.77 -7.39
CA ALA A 45 17.46 17.13 -6.51
C ALA A 45 16.99 17.65 -5.14
N ALA A 46 15.76 18.14 -5.06
CA ALA A 46 15.15 18.59 -3.80
C ALA A 46 14.54 17.44 -2.97
N ILE A 47 14.50 16.22 -3.51
CA ILE A 47 13.95 15.05 -2.82
C ILE A 47 15.08 14.29 -2.16
N VAL A 48 15.26 14.54 -0.86
CA VAL A 48 16.32 13.96 -0.05
C VAL A 48 15.73 12.91 0.88
N ARG A 49 16.32 11.71 0.89
CA ARG A 49 15.96 10.64 1.83
C ARG A 49 16.43 10.99 3.23
N ARG A 50 15.60 10.71 4.22
CA ARG A 50 15.96 10.75 5.63
C ARG A 50 16.64 9.43 6.01
N ASP A 51 17.70 9.48 6.82
CA ASP A 51 18.22 8.26 7.44
C ASP A 51 17.21 7.72 8.48
N HIS A 52 16.57 6.59 8.18
CA HIS A 52 15.51 6.04 9.00
C HIS A 52 15.51 4.50 9.01
N ALA A 53 16.12 3.93 10.06
CA ALA A 53 16.21 2.48 10.27
C ALA A 53 14.86 1.74 10.28
N GLY A 54 13.74 2.43 10.51
CA GLY A 54 12.41 1.80 10.49
C GLY A 54 12.03 1.16 9.16
N PHE A 55 12.53 1.66 8.02
CA PHE A 55 12.18 1.08 6.71
C PHE A 55 12.81 -0.30 6.47
N ALA A 56 14.00 -0.56 7.02
CA ALA A 56 14.60 -1.89 6.98
C ALA A 56 13.76 -2.90 7.76
N SER A 57 13.23 -2.51 8.93
CA SER A 57 12.30 -3.34 9.72
C SER A 57 11.01 -3.63 8.95
N ILE A 58 10.43 -2.60 8.32
CA ILE A 58 9.23 -2.74 7.50
C ILE A 58 9.49 -3.71 6.34
N LEU A 59 10.54 -3.50 5.56
CA LEU A 59 10.87 -4.38 4.44
C LEU A 59 11.08 -5.82 4.92
N SER A 60 11.87 -6.02 5.98
CA SER A 60 12.12 -7.33 6.55
C SER A 60 10.83 -8.05 6.95
N ARG A 61 9.87 -7.34 7.57
CA ARG A 61 8.53 -7.89 7.85
C ARG A 61 7.80 -8.26 6.56
N HIS A 62 7.75 -7.38 5.56
CA HIS A 62 7.08 -7.63 4.28
C HIS A 62 7.66 -8.82 3.52
N LEU A 63 8.96 -9.07 3.62
CA LEU A 63 9.60 -10.26 3.07
C LEU A 63 9.23 -11.52 3.85
N ARG A 64 9.18 -11.47 5.20
CA ARG A 64 8.72 -12.60 6.04
C ARG A 64 7.24 -12.91 5.87
N LEU A 65 6.40 -11.91 5.57
CA LEU A 65 4.97 -12.09 5.33
C LEU A 65 4.69 -12.89 4.05
N ARG A 66 5.66 -12.95 3.13
CA ARG A 66 5.58 -13.79 1.93
C ARG A 66 5.87 -15.24 2.35
N SER A 67 4.96 -16.13 1.99
CA SER A 67 5.11 -17.57 2.26
C SER A 67 6.25 -18.17 1.44
N GLU A 68 6.58 -19.45 1.65
CA GLU A 68 7.54 -20.20 0.83
C GLU A 68 7.25 -20.08 -0.69
N HIS A 69 5.99 -19.81 -1.07
CA HIS A 69 5.60 -19.55 -2.46
C HIS A 69 6.22 -18.29 -3.07
N GLY A 70 6.82 -17.39 -2.29
CA GLY A 70 7.45 -16.17 -2.77
C GLY A 70 8.56 -16.44 -3.79
N VAL A 71 9.39 -17.47 -3.57
CA VAL A 71 10.48 -17.85 -4.49
C VAL A 71 9.92 -18.39 -5.81
N ASP A 72 8.89 -19.25 -5.75
CA ASP A 72 8.22 -19.77 -6.94
C ASP A 72 7.55 -18.64 -7.76
N SER A 73 6.93 -17.68 -7.07
CA SER A 73 6.38 -16.48 -7.67
C SER A 73 7.47 -15.61 -8.31
N ALA A 74 8.62 -15.46 -7.65
CA ALA A 74 9.75 -14.72 -8.18
C ALA A 74 10.28 -15.33 -9.49
N HIS A 75 10.43 -16.66 -9.54
CA HIS A 75 10.82 -17.35 -10.78
C HIS A 75 9.81 -17.17 -11.92
N ARG A 76 8.51 -17.20 -11.61
CA ARG A 76 7.45 -16.92 -12.60
C ARG A 76 7.57 -15.49 -13.14
N LEU A 77 7.75 -14.51 -12.25
CA LEU A 77 7.91 -13.11 -12.63
C LEU A 77 9.15 -12.88 -13.52
N LEU A 78 10.26 -13.57 -13.25
CA LEU A 78 11.44 -13.53 -14.14
C LEU A 78 11.13 -14.02 -15.56
N ARG A 79 10.20 -14.98 -15.71
CA ARG A 79 9.72 -15.45 -17.03
C ARG A 79 8.64 -14.57 -17.65
N GLY A 80 8.19 -13.51 -16.98
CA GLY A 80 7.08 -12.67 -17.45
C GLY A 80 5.69 -13.24 -17.14
N GLU A 81 5.60 -14.22 -16.24
CA GLU A 81 4.34 -14.78 -15.77
C GLU A 81 3.87 -14.05 -14.50
N PHE A 82 2.70 -13.41 -14.57
CA PHE A 82 2.04 -12.71 -13.47
C PHE A 82 0.85 -13.54 -13.00
N GLU A 83 0.67 -13.68 -11.69
CA GLU A 83 -0.41 -14.48 -11.11
C GLU A 83 -1.05 -13.72 -9.95
N PHE A 84 -2.33 -13.37 -10.11
CA PHE A 84 -3.13 -12.68 -9.11
C PHE A 84 -4.51 -13.35 -9.03
N LEU A 85 -5.10 -13.49 -7.85
CA LEU A 85 -6.44 -14.06 -7.67
C LEU A 85 -6.59 -15.45 -8.32
N ASN A 86 -5.55 -16.28 -8.26
CA ASN A 86 -5.46 -17.59 -8.93
C ASN A 86 -5.59 -17.55 -10.46
N GLU A 87 -5.38 -16.39 -11.08
CA GLU A 87 -5.44 -16.18 -12.53
C GLU A 87 -4.05 -15.77 -13.05
N ARG A 88 -3.45 -16.63 -13.87
CA ARG A 88 -2.13 -16.41 -14.47
C ARG A 88 -2.22 -15.74 -15.85
N ARG A 89 -1.33 -14.80 -16.12
CA ARG A 89 -1.16 -14.12 -17.40
C ARG A 89 0.32 -14.00 -17.74
N GLU A 90 0.66 -14.24 -19.00
CA GLU A 90 1.99 -13.94 -19.53
C GLU A 90 1.96 -12.52 -20.10
N LEU A 91 2.82 -11.64 -19.57
CA LEU A 91 2.93 -10.25 -20.02
C LEU A 91 4.38 -9.99 -20.41
N SER A 92 4.61 -9.73 -21.69
CA SER A 92 5.91 -9.30 -22.21
C SER A 92 6.14 -7.81 -21.93
N LEU A 93 7.40 -7.41 -21.76
CA LEU A 93 7.78 -6.00 -21.77
C LEU A 93 7.89 -5.49 -23.22
N PRO A 94 7.41 -4.29 -23.56
CA PRO A 94 6.63 -3.38 -22.68
C PRO A 94 5.23 -3.93 -22.38
N ILE A 95 4.77 -3.76 -21.14
CA ILE A 95 3.48 -4.30 -20.69
C ILE A 95 2.34 -3.42 -21.22
N ASP A 96 1.27 -4.04 -21.74
CA ASP A 96 0.00 -3.34 -21.93
C ASP A 96 -0.69 -3.16 -20.58
N TRP A 97 -0.35 -2.08 -19.88
CA TRP A 97 -0.88 -1.78 -18.55
C TRP A 97 -2.40 -1.57 -18.50
N GLU A 98 -3.07 -1.32 -19.62
CA GLU A 98 -4.54 -1.27 -19.69
C GLU A 98 -5.16 -2.64 -20.00
N LEU A 99 -4.34 -3.64 -20.33
CA LEU A 99 -4.72 -5.02 -20.70
C LEU A 99 -5.81 -5.05 -21.78
N LYS A 100 -5.69 -4.17 -22.78
CA LYS A 100 -6.62 -4.10 -23.93
C LYS A 100 -6.30 -5.11 -25.02
N SER A 101 -5.06 -5.60 -25.05
CA SER A 101 -4.52 -6.53 -26.05
C SER A 101 -4.61 -8.01 -25.64
N VAL A 102 -5.05 -8.30 -24.42
CA VAL A 102 -5.18 -9.65 -23.87
C VAL A 102 -6.64 -9.99 -23.57
N GLU A 103 -6.90 -11.26 -23.19
CA GLU A 103 -8.23 -11.65 -22.72
C GLU A 103 -8.67 -10.79 -21.52
N PRO A 104 -9.95 -10.37 -21.46
CA PRO A 104 -10.42 -9.51 -20.37
C PRO A 104 -10.21 -10.15 -19.00
N VAL A 105 -9.56 -9.41 -18.11
CA VAL A 105 -9.38 -9.78 -16.70
C VAL A 105 -10.29 -8.96 -15.79
N SER A 106 -10.47 -9.42 -14.56
CA SER A 106 -11.22 -8.66 -13.56
C SER A 106 -10.57 -7.30 -13.26
N HIS A 107 -11.36 -6.33 -12.80
CA HIS A 107 -10.84 -5.03 -12.38
C HIS A 107 -9.85 -5.17 -11.20
N LEU A 108 -10.11 -6.09 -10.27
CA LEU A 108 -9.21 -6.36 -9.16
C LEU A 108 -7.87 -6.95 -9.64
N TRP A 109 -7.87 -7.78 -10.68
CA TRP A 109 -6.63 -8.29 -11.29
C TRP A 109 -5.76 -7.14 -11.82
N ARG A 110 -6.35 -6.18 -12.54
CA ARG A 110 -5.65 -4.95 -12.99
C ARG A 110 -5.13 -4.12 -11.83
N PHE A 111 -5.88 -4.06 -10.74
CA PHE A 111 -5.43 -3.40 -9.52
C PHE A 111 -4.19 -4.08 -8.94
N HIS A 112 -4.16 -5.41 -8.81
CA HIS A 112 -2.96 -6.13 -8.35
C HIS A 112 -1.74 -5.90 -9.26
N LEU A 113 -1.93 -5.84 -10.58
CA LEU A 113 -0.87 -5.43 -11.51
C LEU A 113 -0.34 -4.02 -11.18
N HIS A 114 -1.22 -3.10 -10.81
CA HIS A 114 -0.85 -1.74 -10.44
C HIS A 114 -0.43 -1.53 -8.99
N TYR A 115 -0.64 -2.50 -8.10
CA TYR A 115 -0.13 -2.46 -6.72
C TYR A 115 1.37 -2.63 -6.66
N HIS A 116 1.94 -3.36 -7.61
CA HIS A 116 3.36 -3.73 -7.66
C HIS A 116 3.83 -4.52 -6.43
N GLU A 117 2.94 -5.00 -5.56
CA GLU A 117 3.32 -5.80 -4.39
C GLU A 117 4.10 -7.06 -4.80
N PHE A 118 3.83 -7.63 -5.97
CA PHE A 118 4.59 -8.74 -6.53
C PHE A 118 6.09 -8.44 -6.76
N LEU A 119 6.50 -7.17 -6.85
CA LEU A 119 7.93 -6.82 -6.98
C LEU A 119 8.74 -7.18 -5.74
N LEU A 120 8.11 -7.28 -4.57
CA LEU A 120 8.82 -7.71 -3.35
C LEU A 120 9.06 -9.23 -3.34
N ASP A 121 8.35 -10.04 -4.15
CA ASP A 121 8.68 -11.46 -4.33
C ASP A 121 10.07 -11.62 -4.98
N LEU A 122 10.41 -10.74 -5.91
CA LEU A 122 11.72 -10.71 -6.57
C LEU A 122 12.88 -10.41 -5.60
N LEU A 123 12.60 -9.89 -4.39
CA LEU A 123 13.61 -9.67 -3.35
C LEU A 123 13.79 -10.88 -2.41
N THR A 124 13.14 -12.02 -2.68
CA THR A 124 13.22 -13.22 -1.83
C THR A 124 14.36 -14.18 -2.20
N PHE A 125 15.03 -13.98 -3.34
CA PHE A 125 16.15 -14.83 -3.77
C PHE A 125 17.33 -14.77 -2.79
N ALA A 126 17.94 -15.92 -2.54
CA ALA A 126 19.16 -16.04 -1.73
C ALA A 126 20.44 -16.11 -2.58
N ASP A 127 20.34 -16.61 -3.82
CA ASP A 127 21.47 -16.70 -4.75
C ASP A 127 21.80 -15.33 -5.36
N ALA A 128 23.08 -15.03 -5.51
CA ALA A 128 23.55 -13.73 -5.97
C ALA A 128 23.23 -13.44 -7.45
N ASP A 129 23.29 -14.46 -8.32
CA ASP A 129 22.99 -14.29 -9.74
C ASP A 129 21.48 -14.08 -9.93
N GLU A 130 20.66 -14.81 -9.15
CA GLU A 130 19.20 -14.64 -9.15
C GLU A 130 18.79 -13.27 -8.58
N GLN A 131 19.43 -12.82 -7.50
CA GLN A 131 19.22 -11.47 -6.95
C GLN A 131 19.52 -10.39 -8.00
N GLN A 132 20.62 -10.52 -8.74
CA GLN A 132 20.97 -9.56 -9.78
C GLN A 132 19.92 -9.55 -10.90
N ALA A 133 19.52 -10.71 -11.41
CA ALA A 133 18.47 -10.81 -12.44
C ALA A 133 17.13 -10.27 -11.96
N ALA A 134 16.79 -10.49 -10.68
CA ALA A 134 15.58 -10.00 -10.06
C ALA A 134 15.58 -8.47 -9.92
N LEU A 135 16.70 -7.88 -9.51
CA LEU A 135 16.85 -6.41 -9.45
C LEU A 135 16.75 -5.77 -10.84
N GLU A 136 17.36 -6.37 -11.85
CA GLU A 136 17.21 -5.92 -13.24
C GLU A 136 15.74 -5.92 -13.65
N ARG A 137 15.03 -7.03 -13.41
CA ARG A 137 13.61 -7.15 -13.73
C ARG A 137 12.73 -6.16 -12.95
N ILE A 138 13.02 -5.90 -11.67
CA ILE A 138 12.32 -4.89 -10.87
C ILE A 138 12.42 -3.51 -11.55
N TRP A 139 13.63 -3.10 -11.91
CA TRP A 139 13.84 -1.77 -12.51
C TRP A 139 13.32 -1.67 -13.94
N GLU A 140 13.34 -2.75 -14.71
CA GLU A 140 12.67 -2.84 -16.02
C GLU A 140 11.17 -2.60 -15.91
N ILE A 141 10.48 -3.30 -15.00
CA ILE A 141 9.03 -3.16 -14.80
C ILE A 141 8.68 -1.75 -14.28
N ILE A 142 9.47 -1.21 -13.35
CA ILE A 142 9.25 0.16 -12.84
C ILE A 142 9.45 1.19 -13.95
N ALA A 143 10.51 1.06 -14.76
CA ALA A 143 10.77 1.97 -15.87
C ALA A 143 9.65 1.92 -16.92
N ASP A 144 9.21 0.71 -17.30
CA ASP A 144 8.11 0.49 -18.23
C ASP A 144 6.80 1.11 -17.71
N TRP A 145 6.49 0.92 -16.43
CA TRP A 145 5.31 1.54 -15.82
C TRP A 145 5.38 3.08 -15.87
N ILE A 146 6.53 3.67 -15.56
CA ILE A 146 6.74 5.14 -15.57
C ILE A 146 6.49 5.70 -16.97
N ASP A 147 6.99 5.03 -18.01
CA ASP A 147 6.83 5.47 -19.40
C ASP A 147 5.41 5.29 -19.91
N ALA A 148 4.76 4.19 -19.53
CA ALA A 148 3.41 3.89 -19.99
C ALA A 148 2.32 4.67 -19.24
N ASN A 149 2.52 5.07 -17.98
CA ASN A 149 1.45 5.59 -17.12
C ASN A 149 1.66 7.03 -16.62
N PRO A 150 1.93 8.01 -17.51
CA PRO A 150 2.02 9.40 -17.07
C PRO A 150 0.65 9.90 -16.60
N ILE A 151 0.65 10.81 -15.63
CA ILE A 151 -0.56 11.29 -14.93
C ILE A 151 -1.60 11.96 -15.86
N ASP A 152 -1.15 12.50 -16.99
CA ASP A 152 -1.96 13.18 -17.99
C ASP A 152 -2.53 12.23 -19.06
N ARG A 153 -2.18 10.94 -19.01
CA ARG A 153 -2.79 9.92 -19.87
C ARG A 153 -4.19 9.57 -19.37
N SER A 154 -5.19 9.81 -20.23
CA SER A 154 -6.60 9.59 -19.89
C SER A 154 -6.93 8.18 -19.38
N GLY A 155 -6.30 7.12 -19.90
CA GLY A 155 -6.54 5.73 -19.47
C GLY A 155 -5.94 5.40 -18.10
N ALA A 156 -4.82 6.03 -17.75
CA ALA A 156 -4.06 5.73 -16.54
C ALA A 156 -4.79 6.12 -15.24
N LEU A 157 -5.77 7.02 -15.32
CA LEU A 157 -6.52 7.53 -14.17
C LEU A 157 -7.46 6.51 -13.53
N SER A 158 -7.89 5.52 -14.28
CA SER A 158 -8.86 4.51 -13.82
C SER A 158 -8.22 3.53 -12.84
N ASP A 159 -7.09 2.95 -13.24
CA ASP A 159 -6.43 1.87 -12.51
C ASP A 159 -5.05 2.32 -11.98
N ALA A 160 -4.15 2.75 -12.87
CA ALA A 160 -2.75 3.06 -12.52
C ALA A 160 -2.62 4.19 -11.47
N TRP A 161 -3.43 5.24 -11.57
CA TRP A 161 -3.49 6.39 -10.66
C TRP A 161 -4.64 6.33 -9.66
N HIS A 162 -5.32 5.19 -9.54
CA HIS A 162 -6.32 5.00 -8.50
C HIS A 162 -5.67 5.17 -7.11
N PRO A 163 -6.25 5.95 -6.16
CA PRO A 163 -5.61 6.21 -4.87
C PRO A 163 -5.23 4.94 -4.08
N PHE A 164 -6.08 3.92 -4.13
CA PHE A 164 -5.76 2.62 -3.54
C PHE A 164 -4.53 1.95 -4.19
N CYS A 165 -4.45 1.94 -5.54
CA CYS A 165 -3.27 1.43 -6.25
C CYS A 165 -2.01 2.21 -5.92
N LEU A 166 -2.11 3.55 -5.85
CA LEU A 166 -1.00 4.41 -5.42
C LEU A 166 -0.53 4.08 -4.02
N SER A 167 -1.46 3.82 -3.09
CA SER A 167 -1.13 3.51 -1.69
C SER A 167 -0.22 2.28 -1.60
N LYS A 168 -0.60 1.20 -2.30
CA LYS A 168 0.20 -0.03 -2.37
C LYS A 168 1.53 0.20 -3.08
N ARG A 169 1.52 0.80 -4.28
CA ARG A 169 2.72 0.94 -5.11
C ARG A 169 3.76 1.89 -4.53
N ILE A 170 3.35 3.03 -3.97
CA ILE A 170 4.27 3.98 -3.32
C ILE A 170 5.00 3.28 -2.18
N ALA A 171 4.27 2.54 -1.32
CA ALA A 171 4.89 1.83 -0.22
C ALA A 171 5.93 0.81 -0.71
N VAL A 172 5.58 0.00 -1.71
CA VAL A 172 6.52 -0.95 -2.32
C VAL A 172 7.77 -0.24 -2.87
N TRP A 173 7.60 0.85 -3.61
CA TRP A 173 8.71 1.57 -4.21
C TRP A 173 9.64 2.22 -3.18
N LEU A 174 9.09 2.72 -2.06
CA LEU A 174 9.90 3.21 -0.94
C LEU A 174 10.72 2.08 -0.29
N LEU A 175 10.13 0.89 -0.15
CA LEU A 175 10.82 -0.28 0.42
C LEU A 175 11.92 -0.81 -0.51
N ILE A 176 11.66 -0.89 -1.82
CA ILE A 176 12.70 -1.25 -2.79
C ILE A 176 13.83 -0.21 -2.75
N TRP A 177 13.49 1.09 -2.75
CA TRP A 177 14.50 2.15 -2.71
C TRP A 177 15.30 2.18 -1.40
N GLN A 178 14.76 1.66 -0.29
CA GLN A 178 15.49 1.58 0.97
C GLN A 178 16.76 0.73 0.85
N GLU A 179 16.69 -0.40 0.16
CA GLU A 179 17.82 -1.34 0.03
C GLU A 179 18.55 -1.21 -1.32
N HIS A 180 17.82 -0.86 -2.38
CA HIS A 180 18.34 -0.84 -3.74
C HIS A 180 18.09 0.52 -4.37
N ASP A 181 19.17 1.22 -4.68
CA ASP A 181 19.08 2.50 -5.36
C ASP A 181 18.62 2.33 -6.83
N PRO A 182 17.77 3.24 -7.36
CA PRO A 182 17.42 3.23 -8.76
C PRO A 182 18.68 3.40 -9.62
N PRO A 183 18.77 2.70 -10.79
CA PRO A 183 19.85 2.88 -11.73
C PRO A 183 20.06 4.36 -12.08
N ALA A 184 21.31 4.79 -12.26
CA ALA A 184 21.64 6.20 -12.45
C ALA A 184 20.83 6.87 -13.59
N MET A 185 20.59 6.14 -14.69
CA MET A 185 19.80 6.62 -15.83
C MET A 185 18.29 6.73 -15.55
N LEU A 186 17.78 5.99 -14.56
CA LEU A 186 16.36 5.97 -14.18
C LEU A 186 16.07 6.88 -12.98
N ARG A 187 17.07 7.18 -12.15
CA ARG A 187 16.92 7.87 -10.85
C ARG A 187 16.02 9.10 -10.90
N ASP A 188 16.30 10.06 -11.77
CA ASP A 188 15.51 11.29 -11.83
C ASP A 188 14.06 11.05 -12.26
N ARG A 189 13.85 10.14 -13.20
CA ARG A 189 12.50 9.76 -13.68
C ARG A 189 11.73 9.03 -12.58
N PHE A 190 12.39 8.12 -11.87
CA PHE A 190 11.83 7.42 -10.73
C PHE A 190 11.42 8.39 -9.61
N VAL A 191 12.32 9.29 -9.20
CA VAL A 191 12.05 10.28 -8.14
C VAL A 191 10.88 11.19 -8.52
N ARG A 192 10.86 11.72 -9.76
CA ARG A 192 9.74 12.54 -10.25
C ARG A 192 8.42 11.76 -10.26
N SER A 193 8.44 10.51 -10.70
CA SER A 193 7.25 9.66 -10.73
C SER A 193 6.73 9.38 -9.31
N LEU A 194 7.61 8.96 -8.40
CA LEU A 194 7.26 8.64 -7.01
C LEU A 194 6.68 9.86 -6.28
N GLU A 195 7.34 11.02 -6.36
CA GLU A 195 6.83 12.24 -5.73
C GLU A 195 5.53 12.74 -6.39
N SER A 196 5.33 12.53 -7.70
CA SER A 196 4.08 12.85 -8.38
C SER A 196 2.92 11.99 -7.86
N GLN A 197 3.17 10.68 -7.68
CA GLN A 197 2.22 9.76 -7.08
C GLN A 197 1.87 10.15 -5.64
N ILE A 198 2.87 10.51 -4.82
CA ILE A 198 2.64 10.95 -3.43
C ILE A 198 1.82 12.25 -3.40
N ARG A 199 2.16 13.24 -4.23
CA ARG A 199 1.40 14.50 -4.34
C ARG A 199 -0.05 14.28 -4.79
N TYR A 200 -0.27 13.32 -5.68
CA TYR A 200 -1.61 12.93 -6.06
C TYR A 200 -2.35 12.28 -4.90
N LEU A 201 -1.79 11.24 -4.27
CA LEU A 201 -2.44 10.56 -3.16
C LEU A 201 -2.83 11.52 -2.03
N GLU A 202 -1.93 12.45 -1.66
CA GLU A 202 -2.17 13.46 -0.63
C GLU A 202 -3.44 14.31 -0.89
N ARG A 203 -3.81 14.52 -2.16
CA ARG A 203 -4.97 15.32 -2.57
C ARG A 203 -6.23 14.49 -2.83
N HIS A 204 -6.10 13.16 -2.85
CA HIS A 204 -7.17 12.23 -3.25
C HIS A 204 -7.32 11.07 -2.26
N LEU A 205 -7.10 11.33 -0.97
CA LEU A 205 -7.44 10.37 0.08
C LEU A 205 -8.92 9.98 -0.03
N GLU A 206 -9.21 8.69 0.09
CA GLU A 206 -10.51 8.06 -0.17
C GLU A 206 -11.49 8.25 1.00
N TRP A 207 -11.74 9.51 1.37
CA TRP A 207 -12.67 9.91 2.44
C TRP A 207 -14.10 9.44 2.21
N ASP A 208 -14.48 9.10 0.97
CA ASP A 208 -15.78 8.58 0.61
C ASP A 208 -15.90 7.05 0.76
N LEU A 209 -14.81 6.31 0.58
CA LEU A 209 -14.76 4.86 0.84
C LEU A 209 -14.53 4.57 2.33
N ARG A 210 -13.67 5.36 2.99
CA ARG A 210 -13.29 5.20 4.40
C ARG A 210 -12.59 3.85 4.63
N GLY A 211 -12.64 3.32 5.85
CA GLY A 211 -12.19 1.96 6.17
C GLY A 211 -10.74 1.67 5.78
N ASN A 212 -10.52 0.44 5.33
CA ASN A 212 -9.22 -0.08 4.91
C ASN A 212 -8.58 0.80 3.81
N HIS A 213 -9.37 1.30 2.85
CA HIS A 213 -8.92 2.22 1.81
C HIS A 213 -8.28 3.47 2.40
N LEU A 214 -9.01 4.19 3.26
CA LEU A 214 -8.52 5.42 3.87
C LEU A 214 -7.34 5.16 4.80
N LEU A 215 -7.34 4.06 5.56
CA LEU A 215 -6.24 3.72 6.44
C LEU A 215 -4.96 3.40 5.65
N GLU A 216 -5.07 2.69 4.52
CA GLU A 216 -3.95 2.44 3.60
C GLU A 216 -3.42 3.73 2.94
N ASN A 217 -4.31 4.65 2.54
CA ASN A 217 -3.86 5.95 2.02
C ASN A 217 -3.06 6.72 3.09
N LEU A 218 -3.53 6.72 4.35
CA LEU A 218 -2.87 7.40 5.46
C LEU A 218 -1.56 6.72 5.87
N ARG A 219 -1.51 5.38 5.89
CA ARG A 219 -0.27 4.60 6.08
C ARG A 219 0.77 5.03 5.06
N THR A 220 0.38 5.09 3.79
CA THR A 220 1.30 5.48 2.70
C THR A 220 1.78 6.91 2.86
N LEU A 221 0.91 7.84 3.27
CA LEU A 221 1.29 9.22 3.54
C LEU A 221 2.26 9.34 4.73
N ALA A 222 2.06 8.53 5.77
CA ALA A 222 2.97 8.43 6.91
C ALA A 222 4.35 7.90 6.47
N LEU A 223 4.38 6.84 5.66
CA LEU A 223 5.63 6.30 5.10
C LEU A 223 6.35 7.36 4.27
N ALA A 224 5.67 8.00 3.31
CA ALA A 224 6.28 9.04 2.48
C ALA A 224 6.78 10.24 3.31
N GLY A 225 6.05 10.64 4.35
CA GLY A 225 6.48 11.69 5.27
C GLY A 225 7.69 11.30 6.12
N ALA A 226 7.78 10.03 6.52
CA ALA A 226 8.89 9.51 7.31
C ALA A 226 10.15 9.29 6.47
N TYR A 227 10.00 8.91 5.20
CA TYR A 227 11.11 8.53 4.31
C TYR A 227 11.91 9.72 3.78
N PHE A 228 11.28 10.87 3.56
CA PHE A 228 11.93 12.04 2.99
C PHE A 228 12.12 13.17 4.01
N GLU A 229 13.13 14.00 3.78
CA GLU A 229 13.37 15.21 4.56
C GLU A 229 12.55 16.42 4.06
N GLY A 230 12.56 17.49 4.85
CA GLY A 230 12.05 18.79 4.45
C GLY A 230 10.58 19.06 4.79
N ARG A 231 10.21 20.34 4.68
CA ARG A 231 8.91 20.87 5.14
C ARG A 231 7.69 20.17 4.55
N THR A 232 7.78 19.72 3.29
CA THR A 232 6.68 18.98 2.65
C THR A 232 6.46 17.65 3.34
N SER A 233 7.52 16.93 3.67
CA SER A 233 7.50 15.63 4.34
C SER A 233 7.05 15.76 5.79
N ASP A 234 7.50 16.80 6.49
CA ASP A 234 7.04 17.10 7.86
C ASP A 234 5.54 17.40 7.90
N ARG A 235 5.03 18.19 6.94
CA ARG A 235 3.58 18.43 6.79
C ARG A 235 2.80 17.12 6.53
N ARG A 236 3.36 16.20 5.73
CA ARG A 236 2.73 14.88 5.49
C ARG A 236 2.61 14.09 6.79
N LEU A 237 3.66 14.08 7.62
CA LEU A 237 3.64 13.45 8.95
C LEU A 237 2.63 14.09 9.90
N GLU A 238 2.53 15.42 9.93
CA GLU A 238 1.52 16.13 10.73
C GLU A 238 0.09 15.76 10.31
N VAL A 239 -0.20 15.78 9.01
CA VAL A 239 -1.50 15.43 8.45
C VAL A 239 -1.83 13.97 8.73
N ALA A 240 -0.90 13.06 8.45
CA ALA A 240 -1.08 11.64 8.70
C ALA A 240 -1.31 11.37 10.20
N GLY A 241 -0.48 11.95 11.08
CA GLY A 241 -0.60 11.76 12.52
C GLY A 241 -1.95 12.18 13.09
N ARG A 242 -2.48 13.34 12.66
CA ARG A 242 -3.82 13.80 13.06
C ARG A 242 -4.90 12.77 12.69
N PHE A 243 -4.90 12.32 11.45
CA PHE A 243 -5.98 11.47 10.94
C PHE A 243 -5.82 10.00 11.32
N ILE A 244 -4.59 9.49 11.47
CA ILE A 244 -4.33 8.13 11.90
C ILE A 244 -4.89 7.92 13.30
N GLN A 245 -4.68 8.86 14.23
CA GLN A 245 -5.24 8.72 15.58
C GLN A 245 -6.77 8.62 15.56
N GLU A 246 -7.44 9.46 14.76
CA GLU A 246 -8.89 9.40 14.57
C GLU A 246 -9.33 8.09 13.92
N GLN A 247 -8.62 7.62 12.89
CA GLN A 247 -8.98 6.40 12.17
C GLN A 247 -8.68 5.13 12.97
N LEU A 248 -7.62 5.08 13.77
CA LEU A 248 -7.37 3.95 14.68
C LEU A 248 -8.46 3.86 15.75
N ALA A 249 -8.88 4.99 16.32
CA ALA A 249 -9.97 5.02 17.30
C ALA A 249 -11.33 4.64 16.71
N GLU A 250 -11.55 4.94 15.42
CA GLU A 250 -12.81 4.61 14.74
C GLU A 250 -12.85 3.18 14.21
N GLN A 251 -11.75 2.72 13.60
CA GLN A 251 -11.72 1.47 12.85
C GLN A 251 -11.29 0.28 13.70
N ILE A 252 -10.58 0.48 14.81
CA ILE A 252 -10.21 -0.58 15.74
C ILE A 252 -11.16 -0.54 16.93
N LEU A 253 -12.06 -1.52 16.99
CA LEU A 253 -13.12 -1.58 17.98
C LEU A 253 -12.57 -1.90 19.38
N PRO A 254 -13.33 -1.67 20.48
CA PRO A 254 -12.85 -1.90 21.84
C PRO A 254 -12.36 -3.34 22.10
N THR A 255 -12.94 -4.32 21.41
CA THR A 255 -12.59 -5.73 21.45
C THR A 255 -11.38 -6.09 20.57
N GLY A 256 -10.84 -5.13 19.82
CA GLY A 256 -9.61 -5.26 19.02
C GLY A 256 -9.84 -5.50 17.53
N GLU A 257 -11.03 -5.91 17.12
CA GLU A 257 -11.34 -6.18 15.72
C GLU A 257 -11.32 -4.93 14.86
N HIS A 258 -11.05 -5.13 13.56
CA HIS A 258 -11.22 -4.08 12.57
C HIS A 258 -12.71 -4.03 12.20
N PHE A 259 -13.26 -2.83 12.09
CA PHE A 259 -14.70 -2.61 11.95
C PHE A 259 -15.34 -3.20 10.69
N GLU A 260 -14.56 -3.58 9.67
CA GLU A 260 -15.05 -4.27 8.47
C GLU A 260 -15.38 -5.75 8.73
N ARG A 261 -14.89 -6.32 9.84
CA ARG A 261 -15.21 -7.70 10.26
C ARG A 261 -14.92 -8.75 9.18
N SER A 262 -13.86 -8.50 8.40
CA SER A 262 -13.19 -9.48 7.53
C SER A 262 -11.87 -9.86 8.21
N PRO A 263 -11.64 -11.12 8.58
CA PRO A 263 -10.36 -11.58 9.11
C PRO A 263 -9.16 -11.29 8.19
N MET A 264 -9.34 -11.40 6.87
CA MET A 264 -8.30 -11.03 5.90
C MET A 264 -7.97 -9.53 5.97
N TYR A 265 -8.98 -8.65 5.91
CA TYR A 265 -8.75 -7.21 6.03
C TYR A 265 -8.21 -6.82 7.40
N HIS A 266 -8.61 -7.51 8.46
CA HIS A 266 -8.03 -7.31 9.79
C HIS A 266 -6.51 -7.57 9.77
N ALA A 267 -6.05 -8.68 9.19
CA ALA A 267 -4.62 -8.98 9.08
C ALA A 267 -3.87 -7.94 8.23
N GLN A 268 -4.45 -7.53 7.09
CA GLN A 268 -3.89 -6.47 6.24
C GLN A 268 -3.78 -5.14 7.00
N MET A 269 -4.81 -4.76 7.76
CA MET A 269 -4.79 -3.54 8.56
C MET A 269 -3.81 -3.63 9.74
N LEU A 270 -3.67 -4.80 10.37
CA LEU A 270 -2.63 -5.02 11.39
C LEU A 270 -1.24 -4.78 10.80
N SER A 271 -0.94 -5.32 9.61
CA SER A 271 0.30 -5.03 8.90
C SER A 271 0.50 -3.54 8.63
N ALA A 272 -0.55 -2.83 8.18
CA ALA A 272 -0.49 -1.39 7.95
C ALA A 272 -0.22 -0.59 9.24
N VAL A 273 -0.81 -0.99 10.37
CA VAL A 273 -0.58 -0.37 11.68
C VAL A 273 0.86 -0.58 12.15
N LEU A 274 1.42 -1.77 11.93
CA LEU A 274 2.82 -2.07 12.24
C LEU A 274 3.79 -1.26 11.36
N ASP A 275 3.45 -1.03 10.09
CA ASP A 275 4.25 -0.17 9.21
C ASP A 275 4.26 1.28 9.71
N MET A 276 3.11 1.80 10.14
CA MET A 276 3.03 3.14 10.72
C MET A 276 3.79 3.24 12.04
N ARG A 277 3.70 2.22 12.91
CA ARG A 277 4.49 2.13 14.15
C ARG A 277 5.98 2.30 13.85
N ASP A 278 6.51 1.51 12.92
CA ASP A 278 7.94 1.50 12.61
C ASP A 278 8.38 2.79 11.93
N ALA A 279 7.55 3.35 11.04
CA ALA A 279 7.80 4.64 10.39
C ALA A 279 7.81 5.81 11.38
N PHE A 280 7.00 5.75 12.44
CA PHE A 280 6.95 6.80 13.46
C PHE A 280 7.97 6.63 14.58
N LYS A 281 8.55 5.44 14.78
CA LYS A 281 9.34 5.08 15.98
C LYS A 281 10.37 6.14 16.39
N ARG A 282 11.12 6.72 15.45
CA ARG A 282 12.12 7.76 15.72
C ARG A 282 11.60 9.19 15.58
N LEU A 283 10.59 9.41 14.74
CA LEU A 283 10.15 10.75 14.34
C LEU A 283 8.99 11.27 15.18
N ARG A 284 8.09 10.39 15.61
CA ARG A 284 6.86 10.69 16.34
C ARG A 284 6.56 9.57 17.35
N PRO A 285 7.38 9.40 18.42
CA PRO A 285 7.28 8.27 19.35
C PRO A 285 5.88 8.09 19.96
N GLU A 286 5.15 9.18 20.19
CA GLU A 286 3.78 9.17 20.71
C GLU A 286 2.77 8.53 19.73
N LEU A 287 2.97 8.74 18.43
CA LEU A 287 2.16 8.10 17.39
C LEU A 287 2.57 6.65 17.19
N ALA A 288 3.86 6.34 17.30
CA ALA A 288 4.36 4.97 17.27
C ALA A 288 3.77 4.15 18.43
N GLU A 289 3.70 4.73 19.63
CA GLU A 289 3.04 4.11 20.77
C GLU A 289 1.54 3.90 20.54
N THR A 290 0.84 4.90 19.99
CA THR A 290 -0.58 4.77 19.63
C THR A 290 -0.80 3.61 18.66
N CYS A 291 0.06 3.48 17.64
CA CYS A 291 0.01 2.37 16.70
C CYS A 291 0.31 1.03 17.39
N GLN A 292 1.32 0.96 18.27
CA GLN A 292 1.64 -0.27 19.00
C GLN A 292 0.48 -0.72 19.90
N LEU A 293 -0.18 0.20 20.61
CA LEU A 293 -1.33 -0.14 21.46
C LEU A 293 -2.52 -0.65 20.63
N ALA A 294 -2.74 -0.07 19.45
CA ALA A 294 -3.74 -0.58 18.51
C ALA A 294 -3.35 -1.98 18.00
N ALA A 295 -2.09 -2.17 17.60
CA ALA A 295 -1.56 -3.43 17.10
C ALA A 295 -1.68 -4.56 18.13
N ILE A 296 -1.40 -4.31 19.42
CA ILE A 296 -1.59 -5.28 20.50
C ILE A 296 -3.05 -5.73 20.62
N ARG A 297 -4.00 -4.78 20.59
CA ARG A 297 -5.43 -5.12 20.66
C ARG A 297 -5.88 -5.94 19.44
N MET A 298 -5.44 -5.54 18.26
CA MET A 298 -5.72 -6.27 17.02
C MET A 298 -5.11 -7.68 17.06
N ALA A 299 -3.86 -7.82 17.49
CA ALA A 299 -3.18 -9.11 17.61
C ALA A 299 -3.89 -10.05 18.57
N ASN A 300 -4.35 -9.55 19.73
CA ASN A 300 -5.12 -10.34 20.68
C ASN A 300 -6.43 -10.85 20.05
N PHE A 301 -7.19 -9.96 19.40
CA PHE A 301 -8.41 -10.36 18.69
C PHE A 301 -8.12 -11.38 17.59
N MET A 302 -7.07 -11.16 16.80
CA MET A 302 -6.67 -12.08 15.73
C MET A 302 -6.35 -13.46 16.30
N ALA A 303 -5.56 -13.54 17.37
CA ALA A 303 -5.23 -14.81 18.03
C ALA A 303 -6.47 -15.56 18.55
N ASP A 304 -7.48 -14.84 19.06
CA ASP A 304 -8.71 -15.42 19.58
C ASP A 304 -9.61 -16.04 18.50
N ILE A 305 -9.53 -15.55 17.25
CA ILE A 305 -10.38 -16.03 16.15
C ILE A 305 -9.72 -17.10 15.28
N LEU A 306 -8.43 -17.38 15.45
CA LEU A 306 -7.72 -18.38 14.66
C LEU A 306 -8.29 -19.79 14.90
N HIS A 307 -8.32 -20.57 13.83
CA HIS A 307 -8.52 -22.01 13.94
C HIS A 307 -7.29 -22.68 14.60
N PRO A 308 -7.43 -23.90 15.14
CA PRO A 308 -6.32 -24.62 15.76
C PRO A 308 -5.12 -24.89 14.83
N ASP A 309 -5.32 -24.81 13.51
CA ASP A 309 -4.26 -24.91 12.49
C ASP A 309 -3.55 -23.57 12.20
N GLY A 310 -3.92 -22.50 12.90
CA GLY A 310 -3.37 -21.17 12.73
C GLY A 310 -3.96 -20.37 11.56
N GLN A 311 -4.94 -20.91 10.84
CA GLN A 311 -5.59 -20.22 9.73
C GLN A 311 -6.74 -19.32 10.21
N ILE A 312 -7.01 -18.27 9.43
CA ILE A 312 -8.14 -17.38 9.69
C ILE A 312 -9.48 -18.07 9.35
N PRO A 313 -10.59 -17.70 10.02
CA PRO A 313 -11.91 -18.11 9.57
C PRO A 313 -12.28 -17.35 8.29
N LEU A 314 -12.88 -18.05 7.32
CA LEU A 314 -13.31 -17.46 6.03
C LEU A 314 -14.67 -16.77 6.15
N LEU A 315 -14.76 -15.79 7.05
CA LEU A 315 -15.93 -14.94 7.25
C LEU A 315 -15.82 -13.67 6.40
N SER A 316 -16.97 -13.16 5.93
CA SER A 316 -17.05 -11.98 5.06
C SER A 316 -16.17 -12.15 3.81
N ASP A 317 -15.63 -11.05 3.27
CA ASP A 317 -14.69 -11.09 2.14
C ASP A 317 -13.28 -11.45 2.65
N SER A 318 -13.04 -12.74 2.90
CA SER A 318 -11.72 -13.27 3.29
C SER A 318 -11.30 -14.43 2.41
N ALA A 319 -10.00 -14.48 2.09
CA ALA A 319 -9.35 -15.58 1.39
C ALA A 319 -7.99 -15.88 2.03
N LEU A 320 -7.59 -17.15 2.10
CA LEU A 320 -6.34 -17.56 2.76
C LEU A 320 -5.10 -17.00 2.04
N ASP A 321 -5.02 -17.18 0.72
CA ASP A 321 -3.81 -16.82 -0.06
C ASP A 321 -3.59 -15.30 -0.21
N GLU A 322 -4.62 -14.49 0.09
CA GLU A 322 -4.57 -13.02 0.09
C GLU A 322 -4.37 -12.44 1.51
N THR A 323 -4.31 -13.31 2.53
CA THR A 323 -4.11 -12.94 3.93
C THR A 323 -2.61 -12.96 4.26
N PRO A 324 -2.04 -11.85 4.76
CA PRO A 324 -0.66 -11.85 5.23
C PRO A 324 -0.45 -12.88 6.34
N SER A 325 0.73 -13.50 6.41
CA SER A 325 1.04 -14.52 7.43
C SER A 325 0.75 -14.03 8.86
N VAL A 326 -0.32 -14.56 9.46
CA VAL A 326 -0.75 -14.15 10.80
C VAL A 326 0.31 -14.46 11.85
N ALA A 327 1.00 -15.59 11.73
CA ALA A 327 2.09 -15.95 12.64
C ALA A 327 3.20 -14.89 12.68
N VAL A 328 3.57 -14.35 11.51
CA VAL A 328 4.58 -13.29 11.41
C VAL A 328 4.06 -11.98 12.01
N LEU A 329 2.80 -11.62 11.75
CA LEU A 329 2.19 -10.42 12.33
C LEU A 329 2.13 -10.49 13.86
N LEU A 330 1.73 -11.63 14.42
CA LEU A 330 1.67 -11.83 15.87
C LEU A 330 3.06 -11.75 16.50
N ALA A 331 4.08 -12.39 15.92
CA ALA A 331 5.46 -12.28 16.41
C ALA A 331 5.96 -10.83 16.41
N ASP A 332 5.74 -10.10 15.32
CA ASP A 332 6.25 -8.73 15.14
C ASP A 332 5.59 -7.70 16.10
N VAL A 333 4.37 -7.98 16.56
CA VAL A 333 3.71 -7.20 17.61
C VAL A 333 4.45 -7.36 18.94
N HIS A 334 4.89 -8.58 19.28
CA HIS A 334 5.57 -8.90 20.54
C HIS A 334 7.02 -8.42 20.57
N ASP A 335 7.77 -8.54 19.47
CA ASP A 335 9.15 -8.03 19.39
C ASP A 335 9.21 -6.51 19.67
N GLY A 336 8.18 -5.76 19.25
CA GLY A 336 8.03 -4.34 19.56
C GLY A 336 7.75 -4.02 21.04
N VAL A 337 7.40 -5.01 21.86
CA VAL A 337 7.23 -4.89 23.31
C VAL A 337 8.55 -5.14 24.04
N ASP A 338 9.35 -6.12 23.61
CA ASP A 338 10.62 -6.48 24.27
C ASP A 338 11.70 -5.37 24.11
N ASP A 339 11.69 -4.65 22.99
CA ASP A 339 12.49 -3.42 22.79
C ASP A 339 12.23 -2.33 23.85
N ARG A 340 11.08 -2.37 24.56
CA ARG A 340 10.72 -1.43 25.63
C ARG A 340 11.28 -1.82 27.01
N VAL A 341 11.68 -3.08 27.19
CA VAL A 341 12.25 -3.57 28.47
C VAL A 341 13.79 -3.42 28.47
N ALA A 342 14.39 -3.27 27.29
CA ALA A 342 15.83 -3.14 27.09
C ALA A 342 16.36 -1.69 27.01
N ASN A 343 15.49 -0.67 27.05
CA ASN A 343 15.83 0.76 27.17
C ASN A 343 15.23 1.33 28.46
#